data_AF-E4ZQ82-F1
#
_entry.id   AF-E4ZQ82-F1
#
_cell.length_a   1.000
_cell.length_b   1.000
_cell.length_c   1.000
_cell.angle_alpha   90.00
_cell.angle_beta   90.00
_cell.angle_gamma   90.00
#
_symmetry.space_group_name_H-M   'P 1'
#
loop_
_entity.id
_entity.type
_entity.pdbx_description
1 polymer ?
#
loop_
_entity_poly.entity_id
_entity_poly.type
_entity_poly.pdbx_seq_one_letter_code
_entity_poly.pdbx_strand_id
1 'polypeptide(L)'
;METMNKNNIINTIKQQVVSGVRFEASGRLTRRLTAMRAVFKYRYAGSLKNIRSSYNNISSTMLRGYVKANSQYTLINSKTRNGTFGLKG
;
A
#
# COMPACT_ATOMS: atom_id res chain seq x y z
N MET A 1 20.67 27.41 22.07
CA MET A 1 20.41 26.29 21.15
C MET A 1 19.70 25.21 21.95
N GLU A 2 18.41 25.01 21.70
CA GLU A 2 17.68 23.91 22.33
C GLU A 2 18.34 22.58 21.94
N THR A 3 18.71 21.79 22.93
CA THR A 3 19.19 20.44 22.73
C THR A 3 18.05 19.64 22.11
N MET A 4 18.25 19.12 20.89
CA MET A 4 17.25 18.26 20.24
C MET A 4 17.04 17.01 21.09
N ASN A 5 16.01 17.03 21.92
CA ASN A 5 15.51 15.88 22.64
C ASN A 5 15.02 14.84 21.62
N LYS A 6 15.55 13.61 21.66
CA LYS A 6 15.25 12.54 20.69
C LYS A 6 13.74 12.33 20.47
N ASN A 7 12.93 12.53 21.51
CA ASN A 7 11.47 12.39 21.45
C ASN A 7 10.81 13.42 20.51
N ASN A 8 11.37 14.63 20.39
CA ASN A 8 10.84 15.68 19.51
C ASN A 8 11.10 15.38 18.02
N ILE A 9 12.20 14.67 17.73
CA ILE A 9 12.57 14.32 16.35
C ILE A 9 11.57 13.33 15.77
N ILE A 10 11.22 12.29 16.53
CA ILE A 10 10.27 11.26 16.09
C ILE A 10 8.92 11.91 15.79
N ASN A 11 8.41 12.79 16.66
CA ASN A 11 7.14 13.48 16.47
C ASN A 11 7.06 14.34 15.19
N THR A 12 8.21 14.77 14.66
CA THR A 12 8.27 15.55 13.41
C THR A 12 8.03 14.68 12.16
N ILE A 13 8.25 13.36 12.25
CA ILE A 13 8.09 12.43 11.13
C ILE A 13 6.59 12.25 10.83
N LYS A 14 6.17 12.48 9.58
CA LYS A 14 4.74 12.50 9.23
C LYS A 14 4.10 11.11 9.10
N GLN A 15 4.74 10.16 8.44
CA GLN A 15 4.22 8.81 8.18
C GLN A 15 4.83 7.78 9.13
N GLN A 16 4.42 7.79 10.40
CA GLN A 16 4.91 6.82 11.39
C GLN A 16 4.02 5.59 11.53
N VAL A 17 2.70 5.78 11.40
CA VAL A 17 1.70 4.75 11.64
C VAL A 17 0.99 4.39 10.34
N VAL A 18 0.80 3.09 10.11
CA VAL A 18 0.06 2.57 8.97
C VAL A 18 -1.44 2.70 9.24
N SER A 19 -2.13 3.49 8.42
CA SER A 19 -3.59 3.70 8.51
C SER A 19 -4.41 2.64 7.79
N GLY A 20 -3.80 1.90 6.86
CA GLY A 20 -4.49 0.87 6.10
C GLY A 20 -3.62 0.23 5.04
N VAL A 21 -4.06 -0.94 4.58
CA VAL A 21 -3.40 -1.77 3.58
C VAL A 21 -4.43 -2.33 2.59
N ARG A 22 -4.03 -2.47 1.33
CA ARG A 22 -4.84 -3.07 0.27
C ARG A 22 -4.01 -4.09 -0.46
N PHE A 23 -4.43 -5.34 -0.41
CA PHE A 23 -3.79 -6.41 -1.18
C PHE A 23 -4.72 -6.86 -2.30
N GLU A 24 -4.19 -6.92 -3.51
CA GLU A 24 -4.88 -7.48 -4.67
C GLU A 24 -4.05 -8.63 -5.24
N ALA A 25 -4.68 -9.77 -5.47
CA ALA A 25 -4.08 -10.92 -6.10
C ALA A 25 -4.85 -11.27 -7.37
N SER A 26 -4.13 -11.47 -8.48
CA SER A 26 -4.71 -11.82 -9.77
C SER A 26 -3.88 -12.87 -10.49
N GLY A 27 -4.50 -13.92 -11.00
CA GLY A 27 -3.81 -14.92 -11.83
C GLY A 27 -4.37 -16.34 -11.69
N ARG A 28 -3.58 -17.34 -12.09
CA ARG A 28 -3.98 -18.76 -12.03
C ARG A 28 -3.73 -19.35 -10.64
N LEU A 29 -4.59 -18.96 -9.69
CA LEU A 29 -4.52 -19.32 -8.27
C LEU A 29 -5.46 -20.46 -7.86
N THR A 30 -6.06 -21.16 -8.82
CA THR A 30 -6.95 -22.31 -8.54
C THR A 30 -6.16 -23.47 -7.90
N ARG A 31 -6.81 -24.36 -7.15
CA ARG A 31 -6.12 -25.50 -6.49
C ARG A 31 -5.81 -26.66 -7.45
N ARG A 32 -6.79 -27.03 -8.29
CA ARG A 32 -6.70 -28.18 -9.21
C ARG A 32 -5.81 -27.87 -10.42
N LEU A 33 -5.07 -28.89 -10.88
CA LEU A 33 -4.22 -28.84 -12.08
C LEU A 33 -5.05 -28.97 -13.35
N THR A 34 -5.88 -27.96 -13.60
CA THR A 34 -6.79 -27.93 -14.74
C THR A 34 -6.65 -26.60 -15.47
N ALA A 35 -6.93 -26.59 -16.77
CA ALA A 35 -7.01 -25.35 -17.54
C ALA A 35 -8.24 -24.55 -17.08
N MET A 36 -8.02 -23.63 -16.14
CA MET A 36 -9.06 -22.77 -15.57
C MET A 36 -8.71 -21.29 -15.81
N ARG A 37 -9.76 -20.45 -15.80
CA ARG A 37 -9.64 -18.99 -15.89
C ARG A 37 -8.94 -18.39 -14.68
N ALA A 38 -8.37 -17.19 -14.86
CA ALA A 38 -7.72 -16.45 -13.80
C ALA A 38 -8.72 -16.05 -12.69
N VAL A 39 -8.22 -15.98 -11.45
CA VAL A 39 -8.97 -15.56 -10.27
C VAL A 39 -8.44 -14.21 -9.81
N PHE A 40 -9.37 -13.28 -9.54
CA PHE A 40 -9.08 -11.99 -8.93
C PHE A 40 -9.70 -11.93 -7.52
N LYS A 41 -8.90 -11.54 -6.54
CA LYS A 41 -9.34 -11.30 -5.15
C LYS A 41 -8.62 -10.09 -4.59
N TYR A 42 -9.31 -9.31 -3.77
CA TYR A 42 -8.69 -8.24 -3.00
C TYR A 42 -9.16 -8.27 -1.55
N ARG A 43 -8.32 -7.76 -0.66
CA ARG A 43 -8.63 -7.50 0.75
C ARG A 43 -8.17 -6.11 1.11
N TYR A 44 -8.95 -5.45 1.95
CA TYR A 44 -8.76 -4.07 2.35
C TYR A 44 -8.95 -3.97 3.84
N ALA A 45 -8.00 -3.33 4.53
CA ALA A 45 -8.11 -3.03 5.94
C ALA A 45 -7.68 -1.57 6.18
N GLY A 46 -8.45 -0.81 6.96
CA GLY A 46 -8.14 0.59 7.25
C GLY A 46 -8.42 1.53 6.07
N SER A 47 -7.61 2.57 5.88
CA SER A 47 -7.76 3.55 4.78
C SER A 47 -6.41 3.97 4.20
N LEU A 48 -6.35 4.15 2.87
CA LEU A 48 -5.18 4.71 2.16
C LEU A 48 -5.28 6.24 1.95
N LYS A 49 -6.38 6.87 2.35
CA LYS A 49 -6.52 8.33 2.23
C LYS A 49 -5.50 9.03 3.13
N ASN A 50 -4.92 10.12 2.64
CA ASN A 50 -4.15 11.03 3.48
C ASN A 50 -5.13 11.83 4.34
N ILE A 51 -5.32 11.42 5.60
CA ILE A 51 -6.29 12.03 6.51
C ILE A 51 -6.02 13.53 6.72
N ARG A 52 -4.75 13.92 6.86
CA ARG A 52 -4.35 15.31 7.11
C ARG A 52 -4.78 16.24 5.98
N SER A 53 -4.57 15.85 4.72
CA SER A 53 -4.97 16.69 3.60
C SER A 53 -6.42 16.54 3.19
N SER A 54 -7.01 15.36 3.40
CA SER A 54 -8.38 15.09 2.95
C SER A 54 -9.44 15.62 3.93
N TYR A 55 -9.18 15.60 5.24
CA TYR A 55 -10.14 16.03 6.26
C TYR A 55 -9.73 17.35 6.92
N ASN A 56 -8.44 17.56 7.19
CA ASN A 56 -7.98 18.75 7.92
C ASN A 56 -7.59 19.90 6.96
N ASN A 57 -7.80 19.74 5.64
CA ASN A 57 -7.46 20.72 4.60
C ASN A 57 -6.00 21.21 4.63
N ILE A 58 -5.08 20.40 5.16
CA ILE A 58 -3.65 20.73 5.19
C ILE A 58 -3.05 20.39 3.82
N SER A 59 -2.21 21.28 3.28
CA SER A 59 -1.52 21.00 2.03
C SER A 59 -0.63 19.74 2.15
N SER A 60 -0.67 18.88 1.14
CA SER A 60 0.19 17.70 1.03
C SER A 60 0.98 17.78 -0.26
N THR A 61 2.25 17.39 -0.19
CA THR A 61 3.07 17.23 -1.38
C THR A 61 2.66 15.95 -2.13
N MET A 62 2.64 16.04 -3.46
CA MET A 62 2.45 14.91 -4.36
C MET A 62 3.81 14.50 -4.91
N LEU A 63 4.13 13.21 -4.85
CA LEU A 63 5.35 12.65 -5.44
C LEU A 63 5.12 12.46 -6.95
N ARG A 64 6.06 12.91 -7.78
CA ARG A 64 6.00 12.80 -9.25
C ARG A 64 4.72 13.38 -9.87
N GLY A 65 4.07 14.32 -9.18
CA GLY A 65 2.85 15.01 -9.64
C GLY A 65 1.52 14.28 -9.39
N TYR A 66 1.51 12.95 -9.25
CA TYR A 66 0.25 12.18 -9.12
C TYR A 66 0.24 11.14 -7.99
N VAL A 67 1.40 10.77 -7.45
CA VAL A 67 1.49 9.77 -6.38
C VAL A 67 1.35 10.45 -5.02
N LYS A 68 0.46 9.95 -4.16
CA LYS A 68 0.32 10.51 -2.81
C LYS A 68 1.53 10.13 -1.95
N ALA A 69 2.10 11.09 -1.23
CA ALA A 69 3.29 10.85 -0.41
C ALA A 69 3.08 9.85 0.74
N ASN A 70 1.83 9.60 1.15
CA ASN A 70 1.51 8.65 2.22
C ASN A 70 1.31 7.20 1.73
N SER A 71 1.22 6.97 0.42
CA SER A 71 0.96 5.65 -0.15
C SER A 71 2.22 5.09 -0.80
N GLN A 72 2.56 3.85 -0.46
CA GLN A 72 3.54 3.05 -1.16
C GLN A 72 2.80 1.98 -1.97
N TYR A 73 3.29 1.71 -3.18
CA TYR A 73 2.75 0.68 -4.06
C TYR A 73 3.87 -0.24 -4.51
N THR A 74 3.63 -1.55 -4.46
CA THR A 74 4.55 -2.58 -4.92
C THR A 74 3.78 -3.66 -5.68
N LEU A 75 4.38 -4.17 -6.75
CA LEU A 75 3.87 -5.29 -7.54
C LEU A 75 4.88 -6.43 -7.48
N ILE A 76 4.43 -7.61 -7.08
CA ILE A 76 5.24 -8.84 -7.02
C ILE A 76 4.60 -9.86 -7.94
N ASN A 77 5.40 -10.45 -8.84
CA ASN A 77 4.95 -11.49 -9.75
C ASN A 77 5.58 -12.82 -9.35
N SER A 78 4.79 -13.89 -9.37
CA SER A 78 5.27 -15.23 -9.04
C SER A 78 4.53 -16.28 -9.87
N LYS A 79 4.96 -17.54 -9.74
CA LYS A 79 4.36 -18.69 -10.42
C LYS A 79 4.05 -19.80 -9.43
N THR A 80 2.94 -20.47 -9.66
CA THR A 80 2.59 -21.75 -9.05
C THR A 80 2.65 -22.85 -10.11
N ARG A 81 2.45 -24.10 -9.69
CA ARG A 81 2.29 -25.25 -10.59
C ARG A 81 1.15 -25.05 -11.61
N ASN A 82 0.13 -24.26 -11.27
CA ASN A 82 -1.02 -24.02 -12.14
C ASN A 82 -0.80 -22.85 -13.12
N GLY A 83 0.16 -21.97 -12.87
CA GLY A 83 0.45 -20.81 -13.73
C GLY A 83 0.94 -19.59 -12.95
N THR A 84 1.00 -18.44 -13.62
CA THR A 84 1.49 -17.18 -13.05
C THR A 84 0.40 -16.40 -12.33
N PHE A 85 0.82 -15.59 -11.36
CA PHE A 85 -0.03 -14.64 -10.65
C PHE A 85 0.76 -13.40 -10.24
N GLY A 86 0.06 -12.29 -10.09
CA GLY A 86 0.59 -11.04 -9.55
C GLY A 86 -0.10 -10.67 -8.24
N LEU A 87 0.67 -10.08 -7.34
CA LEU A 87 0.21 -9.53 -6.07
C LEU A 87 0.59 -8.05 -5.99
N LYS A 88 -0.41 -7.20 -5.74
CA LYS A 88 -0.27 -5.75 -5.55
C LYS A 88 -0.51 -5.42 -4.08
N GLY A 89 0.30 -4.51 -3.54
CA GLY A 89 0.24 -4.06 -2.14
C GLY A 89 0.69 -2.61 -2.00
#